data_AF-A0A4Q4D7N2-F1
#
_entry.id   AF-A0A4Q4D7N2-F1
#
_cell.length_a   1.000
_cell.length_b   1.000
_cell.length_c   1.000
_cell.angle_alpha   90.00
_cell.angle_beta   90.00
_cell.angle_gamma   90.00
#
_symmetry.space_group_name_H-M   'P 1'
#
loop_
_entity.id
_entity.type
_entity.pdbx_description
1 polymer ?
#
loop_
_entity_poly.entity_id
_entity_poly.type
_entity_poly.pdbx_seq_one_letter_code
_entity_poly.pdbx_strand_id
1 'polypeptide(L)'
;RAWRRRPRRPDASKPESAEAFAQSTLEDGKTVEQTIADLAVVIGEKLQLGRVAAFDGQVATYLHRRASDLPPAVGVLVEFTGDAVDAARGAAMQVAAMRPRFLTREEVPAELVAKEREIAEATAREEGKPEQAIAKITEGRLNGFFKDVVLLEQSSVQDSKKTVKAVLDAAGVEIKRFAHIEIGA
;
A
#
# COMPACT_ATOMS: atom_id res chain seq x y z
N ARG A 1 -10.06 17.83 -20.87
CA ARG A 1 -10.97 18.58 -19.98
C ARG A 1 -11.92 17.69 -19.15
N ALA A 2 -12.06 16.38 -19.44
CA ALA A 2 -13.00 15.49 -18.73
C ALA A 2 -12.52 14.98 -17.34
N TRP A 3 -11.22 14.98 -17.06
CA TRP A 3 -10.64 14.42 -15.82
C TRP A 3 -10.72 15.33 -14.57
N ARG A 4 -11.39 16.49 -14.66
CA ARG A 4 -11.57 17.44 -13.53
C ARG A 4 -12.99 17.42 -12.95
N ARG A 5 -13.74 16.33 -13.11
CA ARG A 5 -14.97 16.12 -12.34
C ARG A 5 -14.60 15.32 -11.10
N ARG A 6 -15.01 15.79 -9.91
CA ARG A 6 -14.89 15.00 -8.68
C ARG A 6 -15.53 13.63 -8.96
N PRO A 7 -14.91 12.50 -8.56
CA PRO A 7 -15.55 11.20 -8.70
C PRO A 7 -16.89 11.24 -7.98
N ARG A 8 -17.96 10.87 -8.71
CA ARG A 8 -19.30 10.66 -8.14
C ARG A 8 -19.15 9.57 -7.09
N ARG A 9 -19.57 9.86 -5.86
CA ARG A 9 -19.49 8.89 -4.76
C ARG A 9 -20.73 8.01 -4.82
N PRO A 10 -20.59 6.67 -4.76
CA PRO A 10 -21.74 5.83 -4.50
C PRO A 10 -22.30 6.10 -3.10
N ASP A 11 -23.60 5.81 -2.92
CA ASP A 11 -24.29 5.94 -1.65
C ASP A 11 -23.56 5.15 -0.54
N ALA A 12 -23.66 5.67 0.68
CA ALA A 12 -22.74 5.53 1.82
C ALA A 12 -22.40 4.11 2.35
N SER A 13 -22.81 3.02 1.69
CA SER A 13 -22.40 1.66 2.01
C SER A 13 -21.01 1.36 1.43
N LYS A 14 -20.04 1.09 2.30
CA LYS A 14 -18.66 0.81 1.89
C LYS A 14 -18.56 -0.61 1.37
N PRO A 15 -17.97 -0.81 0.18
CA PRO A 15 -17.89 -2.13 -0.40
C PRO A 15 -16.87 -2.99 0.36
N GLU A 16 -17.30 -4.14 0.83
CA GLU A 16 -16.40 -5.17 1.39
C GLU A 16 -15.62 -5.91 0.29
N SER A 17 -16.07 -5.80 -0.97
CA SER A 17 -15.44 -6.39 -2.14
C SER A 17 -15.65 -5.55 -3.41
N ALA A 18 -14.88 -5.83 -4.46
CA ALA A 18 -15.06 -5.15 -5.75
C ALA A 18 -16.45 -5.44 -6.35
N GLU A 19 -16.99 -6.63 -6.15
CA GLU A 19 -18.33 -7.02 -6.58
C GLU A 19 -19.41 -6.22 -5.84
N ALA A 20 -19.27 -6.07 -4.51
CA ALA A 20 -20.17 -5.23 -3.72
C ALA A 20 -20.12 -3.76 -4.18
N PHE A 21 -18.93 -3.27 -4.54
CA PHE A 21 -18.79 -1.91 -5.09
C PHE A 21 -19.45 -1.77 -6.45
N ALA A 22 -19.31 -2.77 -7.32
CA ALA A 22 -19.88 -2.78 -8.66
C ALA A 22 -21.41 -2.64 -8.62
N GLN A 23 -22.06 -3.22 -7.61
CA GLN A 23 -23.51 -3.15 -7.42
C GLN A 23 -23.98 -1.87 -6.70
N SER A 24 -23.08 -1.08 -6.12
CA SER A 24 -23.46 0.15 -5.43
C SER A 24 -24.03 1.20 -6.39
N THR A 25 -25.06 1.92 -5.91
CA THR A 25 -25.77 2.94 -6.69
C THR A 25 -25.06 4.29 -6.56
N LEU A 26 -24.87 4.95 -7.70
CA LEU A 26 -24.39 6.33 -7.79
C LEU A 26 -25.56 7.32 -7.64
N GLU A 27 -25.24 8.59 -7.39
CA GLU A 27 -26.22 9.68 -7.22
C GLU A 27 -27.24 9.83 -8.36
N ASP A 28 -26.94 9.32 -9.56
CA ASP A 28 -27.84 9.33 -10.72
C ASP A 28 -28.71 8.07 -10.87
N GLY A 29 -28.70 7.19 -9.86
CA GLY A 29 -29.53 5.99 -9.79
C GLY A 29 -28.97 4.77 -10.53
N LYS A 30 -27.85 4.90 -11.25
CA LYS A 30 -27.18 3.78 -11.91
C LYS A 30 -26.20 3.08 -10.98
N THR A 31 -25.97 1.79 -11.20
CA THR A 31 -24.88 1.09 -10.51
C THR A 31 -23.51 1.48 -11.08
N VAL A 32 -22.45 1.25 -10.31
CA VAL A 32 -21.06 1.40 -10.79
C VAL A 32 -20.83 0.51 -12.02
N GLU A 33 -21.32 -0.73 -12.00
CA GLU A 33 -21.22 -1.68 -13.12
C GLU A 33 -21.90 -1.14 -14.38
N GLN A 34 -23.14 -0.65 -14.27
CA GLN A 34 -23.86 -0.05 -15.39
C GLN A 34 -23.11 1.15 -15.96
N THR A 35 -22.56 2.00 -15.09
CA THR A 35 -21.78 3.16 -15.50
C THR A 35 -20.51 2.76 -16.24
N ILE A 36 -19.81 1.72 -15.79
CA ILE A 36 -18.63 1.18 -16.48
C ILE A 36 -19.01 0.60 -17.83
N ALA A 37 -20.12 -0.15 -17.92
CA ALA A 37 -20.62 -0.71 -19.18
C ALA A 37 -20.98 0.39 -20.18
N ASP A 38 -21.69 1.43 -19.74
CA ASP A 38 -22.05 2.58 -20.57
C ASP A 38 -20.80 3.30 -21.10
N LEU A 39 -19.80 3.52 -20.24
CA LEU A 39 -18.53 4.14 -20.63
C LEU A 39 -17.74 3.27 -21.60
N ALA A 40 -17.76 1.94 -21.43
CA ALA A 40 -17.09 1.01 -22.35
C ALA A 40 -17.66 1.11 -23.77
N VAL A 41 -18.99 1.24 -23.90
CA VAL A 41 -19.65 1.45 -25.20
C VAL A 41 -19.24 2.78 -25.83
N VAL A 42 -19.17 3.86 -25.04
CA VAL A 42 -18.80 5.19 -25.55
C VAL A 42 -17.33 5.25 -25.97
N ILE A 43 -16.44 4.61 -25.21
CA ILE A 43 -14.99 4.64 -25.48
C ILE A 43 -14.62 3.64 -26.58
N GLY A 44 -15.35 2.52 -26.71
CA GLY A 44 -15.02 1.44 -27.63
C GLY A 44 -13.91 0.52 -27.12
N GLU A 45 -13.62 0.56 -25.82
CA GLU A 45 -12.62 -0.28 -25.16
C GLU A 45 -13.24 -1.08 -24.01
N LYS A 46 -12.65 -2.23 -23.70
CA LYS A 46 -13.06 -3.04 -22.55
C LYS A 46 -12.65 -2.34 -21.24
N LEU A 47 -13.64 -1.85 -20.50
CA LEU A 47 -13.44 -1.33 -19.15
C LEU A 47 -13.82 -2.39 -18.11
N GLN A 48 -13.02 -2.52 -17.07
CA GLN A 48 -13.30 -3.40 -15.95
C GLN A 48 -13.00 -2.69 -14.64
N LEU A 49 -13.84 -2.93 -13.63
CA LEU A 49 -13.53 -2.54 -12.27
C LEU A 49 -12.37 -3.42 -11.78
N GLY A 50 -11.30 -2.77 -11.31
CA GLY A 50 -10.17 -3.45 -10.71
C GLY A 50 -10.38 -3.71 -9.22
N ARG A 51 -9.31 -3.52 -8.44
CA ARG A 51 -9.35 -3.60 -6.98
C ARG A 51 -9.96 -2.35 -6.37
N VAL A 52 -10.62 -2.51 -5.23
CA VAL A 52 -11.23 -1.43 -4.44
C VAL A 52 -10.70 -1.50 -3.01
N ALA A 53 -10.48 -0.34 -2.39
CA ALA A 53 -10.17 -0.22 -0.97
C ALA A 53 -10.90 1.00 -0.41
N ALA A 54 -11.47 0.85 0.79
CA ALA A 54 -12.17 1.91 1.50
C ALA A 54 -11.85 1.85 2.99
N PHE A 55 -11.61 3.02 3.59
CA PHE A 55 -11.27 3.19 5.01
C PHE A 55 -12.22 4.20 5.67
N ASP A 56 -12.33 4.08 6.99
CA ASP A 56 -13.41 4.71 7.78
C ASP A 56 -12.92 5.86 8.64
N GLY A 57 -11.66 5.80 9.07
CA GLY A 57 -11.03 6.84 9.84
C GLY A 57 -10.51 8.01 9.01
N GLN A 58 -9.62 8.78 9.62
CA GLN A 58 -8.90 9.85 8.94
C GLN A 58 -7.88 9.25 7.97
N VAL A 59 -7.95 9.65 6.69
CA VAL A 59 -7.17 9.04 5.62
C VAL A 59 -6.32 10.07 4.89
N ALA A 60 -5.04 9.76 4.74
CA ALA A 60 -4.15 10.42 3.79
C ALA A 60 -4.12 9.63 2.49
N THR A 61 -4.16 10.33 1.36
CA THR A 61 -4.16 9.72 0.02
C THR A 61 -2.96 10.18 -0.79
N TYR A 62 -2.33 9.27 -1.52
CA TYR A 62 -1.30 9.60 -2.50
C TYR A 62 -1.56 8.91 -3.84
N LEU A 63 -1.51 9.69 -4.92
CA LEU A 63 -1.69 9.22 -6.29
C LEU A 63 -0.42 9.49 -7.08
N HIS A 64 0.26 8.45 -7.53
CA HIS A 64 1.49 8.56 -8.29
C HIS A 64 1.25 8.33 -9.79
N ARG A 65 1.77 9.25 -10.59
CA ARG A 65 1.78 9.21 -12.05
C ARG A 65 3.15 8.73 -12.53
N ARG A 66 3.17 7.66 -13.34
CA ARG A 66 4.41 7.18 -13.96
C ARG A 66 4.92 8.13 -15.06
N ALA A 67 4.02 8.85 -15.72
CA ALA A 67 4.33 9.86 -16.71
C ALA A 67 3.35 11.04 -16.57
N SER A 68 3.78 12.25 -16.89
CA SER A 68 3.01 13.47 -16.64
C SER A 68 1.72 13.58 -17.45
N ASP A 69 1.68 12.92 -18.60
CA ASP A 69 0.60 12.85 -19.58
C ASP A 69 -0.38 11.70 -19.32
N LEU A 70 -0.03 10.75 -18.45
CA LEU A 70 -0.87 9.62 -18.09
C LEU A 70 -1.66 9.85 -16.78
N PRO A 71 -2.82 9.19 -16.60
CA PRO A 71 -3.49 9.17 -15.31
C PRO A 71 -2.62 8.48 -14.24
N PRO A 72 -2.89 8.72 -12.94
CA PRO A 72 -2.23 7.98 -11.87
C PRO A 72 -2.40 6.47 -12.05
N ALA A 73 -1.28 5.74 -11.97
CA ALA A 73 -1.26 4.28 -12.08
C ALA A 73 -1.13 3.59 -10.72
N VAL A 74 -0.75 4.35 -9.69
CA VAL A 74 -0.62 3.88 -8.31
C VAL A 74 -1.43 4.78 -7.41
N GLY A 75 -2.28 4.17 -6.58
CA GLY A 75 -3.05 4.84 -5.54
C GLY A 75 -2.79 4.21 -4.18
N VAL A 76 -2.57 5.07 -3.19
CA VAL A 76 -2.33 4.67 -1.81
C VAL A 76 -3.30 5.38 -0.88
N LEU A 77 -3.87 4.62 0.04
CA LEU A 77 -4.61 5.11 1.20
C LEU A 77 -3.84 4.76 2.46
N VAL A 78 -3.77 5.68 3.41
CA VAL A 78 -3.21 5.47 4.74
C VAL A 78 -4.20 5.98 5.77
N GLU A 79 -4.75 5.09 6.59
CA GLU A 79 -5.60 5.48 7.72
C GLU A 79 -4.73 5.76 8.95
N PHE A 80 -4.96 6.89 9.62
CA PHE A 80 -4.09 7.37 10.69
C PHE A 80 -4.84 8.14 11.79
N THR A 81 -4.14 8.41 12.89
CA THR A 81 -4.53 9.36 13.94
C THR A 81 -3.44 10.42 14.15
N GLY A 82 -3.84 11.57 14.70
CA GLY A 82 -2.98 12.74 14.87
C GLY A 82 -3.29 13.85 13.87
N ASP A 83 -2.71 15.03 14.09
CA ASP A 83 -3.05 16.25 13.34
C ASP A 83 -2.08 16.56 12.19
N ALA A 84 -0.90 15.94 12.18
CA ALA A 84 0.13 16.17 11.15
C ALA A 84 -0.14 15.39 9.86
N VAL A 85 -1.15 15.82 9.11
CA VAL A 85 -1.59 15.18 7.84
C VAL A 85 -0.45 15.03 6.82
N ASP A 86 0.50 15.97 6.79
CA ASP A 86 1.64 15.90 5.87
C ASP A 86 2.58 14.73 6.17
N ALA A 87 2.76 14.35 7.44
CA ALA A 87 3.55 13.18 7.82
C ALA A 87 2.84 11.87 7.40
N ALA A 88 1.52 11.78 7.58
CA ALA A 88 0.73 10.65 7.09
C ALA A 88 0.75 10.56 5.54
N ARG A 89 0.73 11.70 4.86
CA ARG A 89 0.92 11.76 3.41
C ARG A 89 2.33 11.33 3.00
N GLY A 90 3.35 11.68 3.77
CA GLY A 90 4.72 11.16 3.61
C GLY A 90 4.78 9.63 3.71
N ALA A 91 4.06 9.03 4.66
CA ALA A 91 3.91 7.58 4.73
C ALA A 91 3.18 7.01 3.50
N ALA A 92 2.16 7.68 2.96
CA ALA A 92 1.52 7.24 1.73
C ALA A 92 2.48 7.28 0.51
N MET A 93 3.38 8.26 0.46
CA MET A 93 4.44 8.33 -0.55
C MET A 93 5.47 7.20 -0.38
N GLN A 94 5.86 6.92 0.87
CA GLN A 94 6.73 5.79 1.22
C GLN A 94 6.12 4.47 0.72
N VAL A 95 4.84 4.23 1.02
CA VAL A 95 4.14 3.01 0.60
C VAL A 95 4.12 2.87 -0.92
N ALA A 96 3.89 3.97 -1.66
CA ALA A 96 3.92 3.96 -3.12
C ALA A 96 5.31 3.65 -3.70
N ALA A 97 6.38 4.11 -3.04
CA ALA A 97 7.75 3.94 -3.52
C ALA A 97 8.34 2.57 -3.14
N MET A 98 8.16 2.16 -1.88
CA MET A 98 8.86 1.02 -1.28
C MET A 98 8.02 -0.24 -1.17
N ARG A 99 6.71 -0.15 -1.42
CA ARG A 99 5.77 -1.28 -1.47
C ARG A 99 5.87 -2.24 -0.26
N PRO A 100 5.84 -1.74 0.99
CA PRO A 100 5.75 -2.61 2.15
C PRO A 100 4.49 -3.49 2.05
N ARG A 101 4.57 -4.69 2.62
CA ARG A 101 3.48 -5.65 2.65
C ARG A 101 2.74 -5.65 3.98
N PHE A 102 3.41 -5.21 5.04
CA PHE A 102 2.92 -5.22 6.41
C PHE A 102 3.17 -3.86 7.06
N LEU A 103 2.33 -3.48 8.01
CA LEU A 103 2.55 -2.24 8.76
C LEU A 103 3.58 -2.47 9.88
N THR A 104 3.43 -3.57 10.62
CA THR A 104 4.23 -3.95 11.78
C THR A 104 4.91 -5.31 11.60
N ARG A 105 5.88 -5.66 12.45
CA ARG A 105 6.54 -6.99 12.40
C ARG A 105 5.58 -8.10 12.79
N GLU A 106 4.68 -7.80 13.72
CA GLU A 106 3.70 -8.71 14.30
C GLU A 106 2.67 -9.19 13.26
N GLU A 107 2.45 -8.40 12.21
CA GLU A 107 1.60 -8.76 11.08
C GLU A 107 2.26 -9.72 10.09
N VAL A 108 3.57 -9.94 10.18
CA VAL A 108 4.28 -10.84 9.28
C VAL A 108 3.97 -12.29 9.67
N PRO A 109 3.43 -13.13 8.76
CA PRO A 109 3.10 -14.51 9.09
C PRO A 109 4.32 -15.30 9.57
N ALA A 110 4.19 -16.04 10.67
CA ALA A 110 5.27 -16.85 11.23
C ALA A 110 5.87 -17.84 10.21
N GLU A 111 5.01 -18.42 9.37
CA GLU A 111 5.40 -19.32 8.26
C GLU A 111 6.38 -18.62 7.29
N LEU A 112 6.12 -17.35 6.98
CA LEU A 112 6.97 -16.55 6.09
C LEU A 112 8.30 -16.24 6.77
N VAL A 113 8.27 -15.86 8.05
CA VAL A 113 9.50 -15.61 8.82
C VAL A 113 10.37 -16.87 8.93
N ALA A 114 9.77 -18.04 9.17
CA ALA A 114 10.47 -19.32 9.21
C ALA A 114 11.11 -19.65 7.86
N LYS A 115 10.36 -19.49 6.77
CA LYS A 115 10.86 -19.70 5.41
C LYS A 115 12.04 -18.78 5.08
N GLU A 116 11.93 -17.49 5.36
CA GLU A 116 13.02 -16.53 5.12
C GLU A 116 14.25 -16.83 5.99
N ARG A 117 14.05 -17.36 7.20
CA ARG A 117 15.14 -17.82 8.08
C ARG A 117 15.88 -19.00 7.46
N GLU A 118 15.17 -20.01 7.00
CA GLU A 118 15.74 -21.18 6.34
C GLU A 118 16.54 -20.79 5.10
N ILE A 119 15.97 -19.90 4.27
CA ILE A 119 16.67 -19.35 3.10
C ILE A 119 17.96 -18.64 3.53
N ALA A 120 17.88 -17.74 4.51
CA ALA A 120 19.04 -16.98 4.98
C ALA A 120 20.15 -17.87 5.55
N GLU A 121 19.81 -18.92 6.29
CA GLU A 121 20.75 -19.92 6.80
C GLU A 121 21.38 -20.75 5.69
N ALA A 122 20.56 -21.27 4.77
CA ALA A 122 21.04 -22.06 3.63
C ALA A 122 22.02 -21.25 2.78
N THR A 123 21.65 -20.01 2.42
CA THR A 123 22.53 -19.12 1.67
C THR A 123 23.83 -18.82 2.45
N ALA A 124 23.79 -18.68 3.78
CA ALA A 124 25.01 -18.45 4.56
C ALA A 124 25.95 -19.68 4.56
N ARG A 125 25.39 -20.90 4.62
CA ARG A 125 26.17 -22.14 4.49
C ARG A 125 26.78 -22.29 3.10
N GLU A 126 26.00 -22.04 2.05
CA GLU A 126 26.44 -22.10 0.65
C GLU A 126 27.56 -21.09 0.36
N GLU A 127 27.54 -19.92 0.98
CA GLU A 127 28.63 -18.94 0.92
C GLU A 127 29.89 -19.33 1.73
N GLY A 128 29.91 -20.49 2.36
CA GLY A 128 31.05 -21.01 3.12
C GLY A 128 31.31 -20.24 4.42
N LYS A 129 30.28 -19.61 5.01
CA LYS A 129 30.45 -18.89 6.29
C LYS A 129 30.68 -19.90 7.43
N PRO A 130 31.50 -19.58 8.45
CA PRO A 130 31.72 -20.46 9.59
C PRO A 130 30.43 -20.74 10.38
N GLU A 131 30.23 -21.97 10.86
CA GLU A 131 29.02 -22.39 11.57
C GLU A 131 28.66 -21.46 12.74
N GLN A 132 29.66 -21.03 13.52
CA GLN A 132 29.45 -20.11 14.65
C GLN A 132 28.95 -18.71 14.24
N ALA A 133 29.12 -18.33 12.97
CA ALA A 133 28.68 -17.03 12.45
C ALA A 133 27.31 -17.08 11.78
N ILE A 134 26.82 -18.27 11.39
CA ILE A 134 25.57 -18.44 10.63
C ILE A 134 24.40 -17.81 11.36
N ALA A 135 24.19 -18.13 12.64
CA ALA A 135 23.05 -17.61 13.40
C ALA A 135 22.97 -16.07 13.37
N LYS A 136 24.12 -15.40 13.55
CA LYS A 136 24.20 -13.93 13.50
C LYS A 136 23.97 -13.37 12.10
N ILE A 137 24.47 -14.04 11.07
CA ILE A 137 24.28 -13.65 9.66
C ILE A 137 22.80 -13.78 9.28
N THR A 138 22.18 -14.89 9.65
CA THR A 138 20.75 -15.17 9.45
C THR A 138 19.90 -14.09 10.12
N GLU A 139 20.19 -13.74 11.37
CA GLU A 139 19.47 -12.67 12.07
C GLU A 139 19.64 -11.32 11.35
N GLY A 140 20.84 -11.00 10.87
CA GLY A 140 21.09 -9.80 10.08
C GLY A 140 20.26 -9.76 8.79
N ARG A 141 20.17 -10.89 8.07
CA ARG A 141 19.38 -11.03 6.84
C ARG A 141 17.88 -10.93 7.10
N LEU A 142 17.39 -11.58 8.15
CA LEU A 142 15.99 -11.45 8.59
C LEU A 142 15.63 -10.01 8.95
N ASN A 143 16.52 -9.30 9.64
CA ASN A 143 16.32 -7.88 9.92
C ASN A 143 16.30 -7.03 8.63
N GLY A 144 17.06 -7.40 7.60
CA GLY A 144 16.98 -6.81 6.27
C GLY A 144 15.61 -7.05 5.63
N PHE A 145 15.13 -8.30 5.63
CA PHE A 145 13.81 -8.66 5.14
C PHE A 145 12.69 -7.85 5.81
N PHE A 146 12.71 -7.71 7.15
CA PHE A 146 11.72 -6.89 7.85
C PHE A 146 11.77 -5.42 7.41
N LYS A 147 12.96 -4.85 7.23
CA LYS A 147 13.11 -3.49 6.72
C LYS A 147 12.60 -3.33 5.29
N ASP A 148 12.52 -4.40 4.50
CA ASP A 148 11.97 -4.33 3.15
C ASP A 148 10.44 -4.41 3.17
N VAL A 149 9.88 -5.33 3.97
CA VAL A 149 8.44 -5.64 3.91
C VAL A 149 7.57 -4.93 4.96
N VAL A 150 8.15 -4.36 6.01
CA VAL A 150 7.43 -3.70 7.12
C VAL A 150 7.56 -2.18 7.02
N LEU A 151 6.45 -1.48 6.80
CA LEU A 151 6.42 -0.02 6.60
C LEU A 151 7.15 0.73 7.72
N LEU A 152 6.85 0.42 8.98
CA LEU A 152 7.40 1.16 10.11
C LEU A 152 8.92 0.97 10.30
N GLU A 153 9.50 -0.08 9.71
CA GLU A 153 10.93 -0.38 9.81
C GLU A 153 11.76 0.13 8.65
N GLN A 154 11.09 0.44 7.54
CA GLN A 154 11.75 1.01 6.38
C GLN A 154 12.49 2.30 6.75
N SER A 155 13.64 2.51 6.12
CA SER A 155 14.26 3.82 6.06
C SER A 155 13.32 4.78 5.30
N SER A 156 13.13 5.98 5.82
CA SER A 156 12.25 6.96 5.20
C SER A 156 12.86 7.49 3.90
N VAL A 157 12.07 7.51 2.83
CA VAL A 157 12.45 8.14 1.55
C VAL A 157 12.64 9.66 1.66
N GLN A 158 12.09 10.28 2.70
CA GLN A 158 12.22 11.72 2.97
C GLN A 158 13.43 12.05 3.86
N ASP A 159 13.80 11.13 4.77
CA ASP A 159 14.96 11.25 5.65
C ASP A 159 15.57 9.87 5.88
N SER A 160 16.57 9.50 5.08
CA SER A 160 17.16 8.16 5.10
C SER A 160 17.89 7.82 6.41
N LYS A 161 18.12 8.80 7.28
CA LYS A 161 18.71 8.60 8.61
C LYS A 161 17.69 8.10 9.64
N LYS A 162 16.40 8.18 9.34
CA LYS A 162 15.31 7.79 10.23
C LYS A 162 14.48 6.69 9.62
N THR A 163 13.90 5.84 10.47
CA THR A 163 12.83 4.95 10.04
C THR A 163 11.55 5.73 9.84
N VAL A 164 10.63 5.16 9.06
CA VAL A 164 9.27 5.72 8.90
C VAL A 164 8.60 5.88 10.27
N LYS A 165 8.74 4.89 11.17
CA LYS A 165 8.23 5.00 12.55
C LYS A 165 8.77 6.23 13.27
N ALA A 166 10.08 6.46 13.24
CA ALA A 166 10.69 7.60 13.94
C ALA A 166 10.23 8.95 13.37
N VAL A 167 9.96 9.04 12.06
CA VAL A 167 9.38 10.25 11.44
C VAL A 167 7.96 10.48 11.92
N LEU A 168 7.14 9.43 11.98
CA LEU A 168 5.74 9.50 12.39
C LEU A 168 5.59 9.79 13.89
N ASP A 169 6.36 9.11 14.75
CA ASP A 169 6.38 9.33 16.20
C ASP A 169 6.71 10.79 16.52
N ALA A 170 7.74 11.35 15.86
CA ALA A 170 8.15 12.74 16.05
C ALA A 170 7.07 13.75 15.61
N ALA A 171 6.18 13.35 14.70
CA ALA A 171 5.05 14.15 14.24
C ALA A 171 3.75 13.89 15.03
N GLY A 172 3.76 12.97 16.01
CA GLY A 172 2.58 12.57 16.76
C GLY A 172 1.52 11.85 15.90
N VAL A 173 1.96 11.11 14.88
CA VAL A 173 1.09 10.39 13.95
C VAL A 173 1.22 8.88 14.16
N GLU A 174 0.09 8.19 14.22
CA GLU A 174 0.02 6.73 14.26
C GLU A 174 -0.71 6.24 13.02
N ILE A 175 -0.13 5.27 12.30
CA ILE A 175 -0.77 4.63 11.16
C ILE A 175 -1.50 3.39 11.65
N LYS A 176 -2.76 3.23 11.23
CA LYS A 176 -3.59 2.07 11.58
C LYS A 176 -3.53 0.97 10.53
N ARG A 177 -3.54 1.37 9.25
CA ARG A 177 -3.49 0.47 8.09
C ARG A 177 -3.23 1.28 6.83
N PHE A 178 -2.82 0.59 5.77
CA PHE A 178 -2.67 1.17 4.44
C PHE A 178 -3.22 0.24 3.36
N ALA A 179 -3.53 0.81 2.20
CA ALA A 179 -3.83 0.07 0.99
C ALA A 179 -2.98 0.63 -0.14
N HIS A 180 -2.43 -0.26 -0.96
CA HIS A 180 -1.66 0.07 -2.17
C HIS A 180 -2.30 -0.64 -3.36
N ILE A 181 -2.78 0.14 -4.32
CA ILE A 181 -3.36 -0.38 -5.56
C ILE A 181 -2.52 0.14 -6.72
N GLU A 182 -2.05 -0.79 -7.54
CA GLU A 182 -1.32 -0.49 -8.76
C GLU A 182 -2.02 -1.13 -9.96
N ILE A 183 -2.16 -0.37 -11.03
CA ILE A 183 -2.79 -0.83 -12.27
C ILE A 183 -1.80 -1.73 -13.02
N GLY A 184 -2.25 -2.94 -13.36
CA GLY A 184 -1.47 -3.91 -14.14
C GLY A 184 -0.38 -4.66 -13.36
N ALA A 185 -0.38 -4.58 -12.03
CA ALA A 185 0.51 -5.34 -11.13
C ALA A 185 -0.20 -6.55 -10.53
#